data_AF-I6ANH9-F1
#
_entry.id   AF-I6ANH9-F1
#
_cell.length_a   1.000
_cell.length_b   1.000
_cell.length_c   1.000
_cell.angle_alpha   90.00
_cell.angle_beta   90.00
_cell.angle_gamma   90.00
#
_symmetry.space_group_name_H-M   'P 1'
#
loop_
_entity.id
_entity.type
_entity.pdbx_description
1 polymer ?
#
loop_
_entity_poly.entity_id
_entity_poly.type
_entity_poly.pdbx_seq_one_letter_code
_entity_poly.pdbx_strand_id
1 'polypeptide(L)' 'MLTVEKQLAVVAMGLSPKKRARLADLLMQSLVSEKESEIASAWEQEAVSRARAYKRGEFKAVPVDKAFGFRV' A
#
# COMPACT_ATOMS: atom_id res chain seq x y z
N MET A 1 -11.38 31.89 13.82
CA MET A 1 -11.03 30.71 14.64
C MET A 1 -10.24 29.75 13.77
N LEU A 2 -9.12 29.19 14.24
CA LEU A 2 -8.39 28.16 13.47
C LEU A 2 -9.19 26.85 13.47
N THR A 3 -9.11 26.08 12.39
CA THR A 3 -9.67 24.72 12.38
C THR A 3 -8.86 23.82 13.30
N VAL A 4 -9.47 22.72 13.74
CA VAL A 4 -8.81 21.74 14.62
C VAL A 4 -7.56 21.18 13.95
N GLU A 5 -7.56 20.93 12.64
CA GLU A 5 -6.34 20.44 11.95
C GLU A 5 -5.21 21.46 12.01
N LYS A 6 -5.52 22.75 11.83
CA LYS A 6 -4.52 23.83 11.92
C LYS A 6 -3.97 23.98 13.33
N GLN A 7 -4.78 23.79 14.37
CA GLN A 7 -4.32 23.82 15.76
C GLN A 7 -3.38 22.65 16.06
N LEU A 8 -3.72 21.43 15.60
CA LEU A 8 -2.86 20.26 15.75
C LEU A 8 -1.53 20.41 14.99
N ALA A 9 -1.55 21.00 13.80
CA ALA A 9 -0.34 21.29 13.03
C ALA A 9 0.61 22.23 13.79
N VAL A 10 0.08 23.29 14.43
CA VAL A 10 0.89 24.20 15.26
C VAL A 10 1.57 23.46 16.40
N VAL A 11 0.84 22.60 17.11
CA VAL A 11 1.41 21.77 18.20
C VAL A 11 2.46 20.80 17.66
N ALA A 12 2.20 20.15 16.53
CA ALA A 12 3.14 19.24 15.89
C ALA A 12 4.45 19.95 15.48
N MET A 13 4.39 21.21 15.03
CA MET A 13 5.58 21.98 14.68
C MET A 13 6.50 22.24 15.88
N GLY A 14 5.97 22.29 17.10
CA GLY A 14 6.75 22.42 18.34
C GLY A 14 7.54 21.15 18.73
N LEU A 15 7.28 20.00 18.10
CA LEU A 15 8.01 18.77 18.37
C LEU A 15 9.40 18.80 17.73
N SER A 16 10.36 18.11 18.36
CA SER A 16 11.67 17.82 17.75
C SER A 16 11.52 17.12 16.38
N PRO A 17 12.46 17.26 15.45
CA PRO A 17 12.38 16.63 14.12
C PRO A 17 12.06 15.12 14.16
N LYS A 18 12.71 14.37 15.06
CA LYS A 18 12.47 12.92 15.24
C LYS A 18 11.03 12.60 15.66
N LYS A 19 10.49 13.37 16.61
CA LYS A 19 9.09 13.21 17.07
C LYS A 19 8.09 13.61 15.99
N ARG A 20 8.38 14.65 15.19
CA ARG A 20 7.56 15.02 14.02
C ARG A 20 7.54 13.93 12.96
N ALA A 21 8.69 13.34 12.62
CA ALA A 21 8.77 12.24 11.67
C ALA A 21 7.92 11.04 12.14
N ARG A 22 8.00 10.70 13.43
CA ARG A 22 7.17 9.62 14.01
C ARG A 22 5.68 9.93 13.97
N LEU A 23 5.28 11.17 14.23
CA LEU A 23 3.88 11.59 14.13
C LEU A 23 3.37 11.53 12.69
N ALA A 24 4.17 11.94 11.71
CA ALA A 24 3.82 11.85 10.30
C ALA A 24 3.58 10.39 9.87
N ASP A 25 4.43 9.47 10.31
CA ASP A 25 4.27 8.03 10.06
C ASP A 25 2.97 7.47 10.65
N LEU A 26 2.64 7.82 11.90
CA LEU A 26 1.37 7.43 12.52
C LEU A 26 0.15 7.97 11.79
N LEU A 27 0.21 9.24 11.34
CA LEU A 27 -0.87 9.83 10.56
C LEU A 27 -1.01 9.13 9.21
N MET A 28 0.09 8.82 8.53
CA MET A 28 0.06 8.06 7.27
C MET A 28 -0.56 6.67 7.46
N GLN A 29 -0.19 5.96 8.52
CA GLN A 29 -0.79 4.65 8.86
C GLN A 29 -2.27 4.77 9.17
N SER A 30 -2.72 5.87 9.78
CA SER A 30 -4.14 6.11 10.08
C SER A 30 -5.01 6.32 8.83
N LEU A 31 -4.39 6.65 7.69
CA LEU A 31 -5.10 6.76 6.41
C LEU A 31 -5.44 5.39 5.81
N VAL A 32 -4.82 4.32 6.32
CA VAL A 32 -5.12 2.96 5.87
C VAL A 32 -6.51 2.57 6.35
N SER A 33 -7.47 2.60 5.42
CA SER A 33 -8.86 2.30 5.72
C SER A 33 -9.11 0.79 5.80
N GLU A 34 -10.18 0.37 6.49
CA GLU A 34 -10.67 -1.01 6.44
C GLU A 34 -10.89 -1.50 5.00
N LYS A 35 -11.29 -0.59 4.10
CA LYS A 35 -11.43 -0.87 2.66
C LYS A 35 -10.11 -1.21 1.98
N GLU A 36 -8.99 -0.60 2.38
CA GLU A 36 -7.65 -0.99 1.90
C GLU A 36 -7.24 -2.37 2.41
N SER A 37 -7.66 -2.73 3.63
CA SER A 37 -7.47 -4.08 4.19
C SER A 37 -8.26 -5.15 3.41
N GLU A 38 -9.51 -4.86 3.04
CA GLU A 38 -10.32 -5.74 2.20
C GLU A 38 -9.71 -5.92 0.81
N ILE A 39 -9.25 -4.84 0.19
CA ILE A 39 -8.54 -4.88 -1.09
C ILE A 39 -7.29 -5.73 -0.96
N ALA A 40 -6.46 -5.52 0.07
CA ALA A 40 -5.26 -6.31 0.31
C ALA A 40 -5.57 -7.82 0.46
N SER A 41 -6.60 -8.16 1.22
CA SER A 41 -7.06 -9.55 1.37
C SER A 41 -7.55 -10.15 0.04
N ALA A 42 -8.31 -9.39 -0.75
CA ALA A 42 -8.75 -9.82 -2.07
C ALA A 42 -7.57 -10.06 -3.04
N TRP A 43 -6.54 -9.20 -3.00
CA TRP A 43 -5.31 -9.38 -3.78
C TRP A 43 -4.53 -10.62 -3.36
N GLU A 44 -4.43 -10.90 -2.05
CA GLU A 44 -3.77 -12.11 -1.55
C GLU A 44 -4.50 -13.38 -2.04
N GLN A 45 -5.82 -13.40 -1.90
CA GLN A 45 -6.65 -14.51 -2.37
C GLN A 45 -6.49 -14.72 -3.88
N GLU A 46 -6.51 -13.65 -4.66
CA GLU A 46 -6.34 -13.72 -6.11
C GLU A 46 -4.94 -14.22 -6.50
N ALA A 47 -3.88 -13.75 -5.84
CA ALA A 47 -2.52 -14.19 -6.11
C ALA A 47 -2.36 -15.70 -5.87
N VAL A 48 -2.90 -16.21 -4.77
CA VAL A 48 -2.90 -17.65 -4.45
C VAL A 48 -3.74 -18.43 -5.47
N SER A 49 -4.94 -17.92 -5.81
CA SER A 49 -5.84 -18.53 -6.80
C SER A 49 -5.15 -18.69 -8.16
N ARG A 50 -4.54 -17.61 -8.66
CA ARG A 50 -3.78 -17.62 -9.92
C ARG A 50 -2.61 -18.59 -9.87
N ALA A 51 -1.81 -18.58 -8.81
CA ALA A 51 -0.69 -19.51 -8.70
C ALA A 51 -1.13 -20.99 -8.75
N ARG A 52 -2.28 -21.32 -8.14
CA ARG A 52 -2.84 -22.68 -8.18
C ARG A 52 -3.38 -23.04 -9.56
N ALA A 53 -4.12 -22.14 -10.21
CA ALA A 53 -4.65 -22.34 -11.56
C ALA A 53 -3.52 -22.52 -12.59
N TYR A 54 -2.42 -21.76 -12.47
CA TYR A 54 -1.21 -21.97 -13.27
C TYR A 54 -0.64 -23.38 -13.08
N LYS A 55 -0.47 -23.81 -11.83
CA LYS A 55 0.04 -25.16 -11.50
C LYS A 55 -0.85 -26.29 -12.02
N ARG A 56 -2.16 -26.06 -12.14
CA ARG A 56 -3.12 -27.00 -12.74
C ARG A 56 -3.17 -26.93 -14.27
N GLY A 57 -2.45 -26.00 -14.90
CA GLY A 57 -2.42 -25.84 -16.35
C GLY A 57 -3.62 -25.10 -16.94
N GLU A 58 -4.41 -24.39 -16.12
CA GLU A 58 -5.59 -23.64 -16.56
C GLU A 58 -5.22 -22.41 -17.40
N PHE A 59 -3.98 -21.93 -17.29
CA PHE A 59 -3.43 -20.90 -18.16
C PHE A 59 -1.92 -21.05 -18.35
N LYS A 60 -1.39 -20.40 -19.39
CA LYS A 60 0.04 -20.43 -19.74
C LYS A 60 0.71 -19.11 -19.34
N ALA A 61 1.91 -19.21 -18.78
CA ALA A 61 2.75 -18.04 -18.53
C ALA A 61 3.38 -17.55 -19.84
N VAL A 62 3.48 -16.24 -20.00
CA VAL A 62 4.23 -15.61 -21.08
C VAL A 62 5.58 -15.18 -20.52
N PRO A 63 6.71 -15.55 -21.16
CA PRO A 63 8.03 -15.04 -20.77
C PRO A 63 8.07 -13.51 -20.76
N VAL A 64 8.77 -12.93 -19.78
CA VAL A 64 8.78 -11.48 -19.52
C VAL A 64 9.32 -10.67 -20.72
N ASP A 65 10.34 -11.19 -21.38
CA ASP A 65 10.94 -10.65 -22.60
C ASP A 65 9.94 -10.59 -23.75
N LYS A 66 9.07 -11.61 -23.87
CA LYS A 66 7.99 -11.63 -24.86
C LYS A 66 6.83 -10.71 -24.49
N ALA A 67 6.54 -10.56 -23.20
CA ALA A 67 5.44 -9.72 -22.73
C ALA A 67 5.73 -8.22 -22.87
N PHE A 68 6.98 -7.81 -22.61
CA PHE A 68 7.38 -6.40 -22.62
C PHE A 68 8.29 -6.01 -23.80
N GLY A 69 8.71 -6.96 -24.63
CA GLY A 69 9.45 -6.70 -25.86
C GLY A 69 10.92 -6.32 -25.68
N PHE A 70 11.49 -6.50 -24.48
CA PHE A 70 12.91 -6.29 -24.22
C PHE A 70 13.67 -7.62 -24.09
N ARG A 71 14.90 -7.69 -24.61
CA ARG A 71 15.81 -8.81 -24.32
C ARG A 71 16.51 -8.55 -22.98
N VAL A 72 16.44 -9.53 -22.08
CA VAL A 72 17.27 -9.58 -20.85
C VAL A 72 18.63 -10.19 -21.20
#